data_AF-A0A653BVJ4-F1
#
_entry.id   AF-A0A653BVJ4-F1
#
_cell.length_a   1.000
_cell.length_b   1.000
_cell.length_c   1.000
_cell.angle_alpha   90.00
_cell.angle_beta   90.00
_cell.angle_gamma   90.00
#
_symmetry.space_group_name_H-M   'P 1'
#
loop_
_entity.id
_entity.type
_entity.pdbx_description
1 polymer ?
#
loop_
_entity_poly.entity_id
_entity_poly.type
_entity_poly.pdbx_seq_one_letter_code
_entity_poly.pdbx_strand_id
1 'polypeptide(L)'
;MAAPKVEKKALNEPSFDLMWKMHVTAEEKAPKVWNDHWGWIVDEYRRLKVQLDEKVGSSKYLRTANKKHIEIKDPRRPPPVPPTYNGWYGWLAKDEQFSLNKYGDDFFHPMPLPPLYRLIK
;
A
#
# COMPACT_ATOMS: atom_id res chain seq x y z
N MET A 1 52.85 -17.26 -23.67
CA MET A 1 52.37 -16.15 -22.83
C MET A 1 51.37 -16.73 -21.83
N ALA A 2 51.68 -16.72 -20.54
CA ALA A 2 50.82 -17.29 -19.50
C ALA A 2 49.85 -16.21 -18.99
N ALA A 3 48.56 -16.54 -18.91
CA ALA A 3 47.53 -15.62 -18.42
C ALA A 3 47.74 -15.29 -16.92
N PRO A 4 47.46 -14.07 -16.47
CA PRO A 4 47.60 -13.70 -15.07
C PRO A 4 46.58 -14.46 -14.23
N LYS A 5 47.05 -15.08 -13.14
CA LYS A 5 46.21 -15.73 -12.14
C LYS A 5 45.33 -14.66 -11.49
N VAL A 6 44.02 -14.75 -11.67
CA VAL A 6 43.06 -13.92 -10.95
C VAL A 6 43.05 -14.37 -9.50
N GLU A 7 43.74 -13.62 -8.65
CA GLU A 7 43.67 -13.78 -7.20
C GLU A 7 42.24 -13.46 -6.76
N LYS A 8 41.50 -14.50 -6.37
CA LYS A 8 40.23 -14.35 -5.66
C LYS A 8 40.57 -13.71 -4.32
N LYS A 9 40.38 -12.39 -4.18
CA LYS A 9 40.43 -11.70 -2.89
C LYS A 9 39.51 -12.46 -1.94
N ALA A 10 40.10 -13.12 -0.95
CA ALA A 10 39.34 -13.72 0.12
C ALA A 10 38.49 -12.62 0.75
N LEU A 11 37.17 -12.79 0.66
CA LEU A 11 36.22 -11.92 1.31
C LEU A 11 36.55 -11.98 2.82
N ASN A 12 36.93 -10.87 3.43
CA ASN A 12 37.29 -10.82 4.85
C ASN A 12 36.07 -11.26 5.70
N GLU A 13 36.02 -12.53 6.11
CA GLU A 13 34.94 -13.13 6.93
C GLU A 13 34.57 -12.29 8.19
N PRO A 14 35.51 -11.64 8.91
CA PRO A 14 35.17 -10.79 10.06
C PRO A 14 34.31 -9.56 9.71
N SER A 15 34.37 -9.10 8.46
CA SER A 15 33.58 -7.97 7.98
C SER A 15 32.12 -8.34 7.81
N PHE A 16 31.81 -9.59 7.43
CA PHE A 16 30.44 -10.04 7.21
C PHE A 16 29.70 -10.23 8.53
N ASP A 17 30.37 -10.82 9.53
CA ASP A 17 29.80 -10.99 10.86
C ASP A 17 29.49 -9.64 11.53
N LEU A 18 30.38 -8.65 11.37
CA LEU A 18 30.11 -7.29 11.88
C LEU A 18 28.93 -6.63 11.17
N MET A 19 28.86 -6.72 9.83
CA MET A 19 27.73 -6.15 9.07
C MET A 19 26.41 -6.83 9.44
N TRP A 20 26.40 -8.15 9.60
CA TRP A 20 25.24 -8.91 10.04
C TRP A 20 24.77 -8.46 11.44
N LYS A 21 25.69 -8.35 12.40
CA LYS A 21 25.38 -7.86 13.75
C LYS A 21 24.81 -6.45 13.73
N MET A 22 25.37 -5.56 12.90
CA MET A 22 24.82 -4.21 12.74
C MET A 22 23.40 -4.23 12.18
N HIS A 23 23.10 -5.07 11.18
CA HIS A 23 21.75 -5.24 10.65
C HIS A 23 20.77 -5.72 11.71
N VAL A 24 21.11 -6.77 12.45
CA VAL A 24 20.26 -7.30 13.54
C VAL A 24 19.98 -6.21 14.58
N THR A 25 21.01 -5.49 15.03
CA THR A 25 20.81 -4.40 16.02
C THR A 25 20.00 -3.23 15.46
N ALA A 26 20.09 -2.95 14.15
CA ALA A 26 19.30 -1.93 13.50
C ALA A 26 17.83 -2.35 13.40
N GLU A 27 17.54 -3.61 13.06
CA GLU A 27 16.18 -4.15 13.04
C GLU A 27 15.54 -4.15 14.42
N GLU A 28 16.28 -4.49 15.48
CA GLU A 28 15.79 -4.44 16.86
C GLU A 28 15.46 -3.01 17.33
N LYS A 29 16.24 -2.02 16.88
CA LYS A 29 16.05 -0.60 17.25
C LYS A 29 15.03 0.11 16.38
N ALA A 30 14.88 -0.30 15.12
CA ALA A 30 13.96 0.28 14.16
C ALA A 30 12.53 0.48 14.68
N PRO A 31 11.86 -0.51 15.34
CA PRO A 31 10.49 -0.30 15.82
C PRO A 31 10.41 0.72 16.96
N LYS A 32 11.43 0.80 17.82
CA LYS A 32 11.48 1.78 18.91
C LYS A 32 11.65 3.18 18.34
N VAL A 33 12.65 3.36 17.47
CA VAL A 33 12.89 4.65 16.79
C VAL A 33 11.67 5.07 15.96
N TRP A 34 11.05 4.13 15.25
CA TRP A 34 9.83 4.40 14.49
C TRP A 34 8.69 4.87 15.39
N ASN A 35 8.43 4.17 16.50
CA ASN A 35 7.37 4.56 17.43
C ASN A 35 7.66 5.91 18.10
N ASP A 36 8.90 6.17 18.49
CA ASP A 36 9.29 7.43 19.13
C ASP A 36 9.11 8.64 18.19
N HIS A 37 9.47 8.50 16.91
CA HIS A 37 9.43 9.61 15.94
C HIS A 37 8.09 9.73 15.21
N TRP A 38 7.42 8.60 14.95
CA TRP A 38 6.28 8.51 14.04
C TRP A 38 5.06 7.81 14.65
N GLY A 39 5.18 7.20 15.83
CA GLY A 39 4.05 6.51 16.49
C GLY A 39 2.86 7.43 16.75
N TRP A 40 3.12 8.71 17.03
CA TRP A 40 2.08 9.72 17.24
C TRP A 40 1.12 9.87 16.04
N ILE A 41 1.58 9.59 14.82
CA ILE A 41 0.76 9.68 13.61
C ILE A 41 -0.42 8.70 13.71
N VAL A 42 -0.15 7.47 14.14
CA VAL A 42 -1.18 6.43 14.27
C VAL A 42 -2.21 6.82 15.33
N ASP A 43 -1.74 7.41 16.43
CA ASP A 43 -2.61 7.87 17.51
C ASP A 43 -3.46 9.07 17.09
N GLU A 44 -2.89 10.03 16.36
CA GLU A 44 -3.64 11.16 15.80
C GLU A 44 -4.68 10.71 14.77
N TYR A 45 -4.33 9.79 13.88
CA TYR A 45 -5.31 9.20 12.96
C TYR A 45 -6.45 8.51 13.72
N ARG A 46 -6.14 7.83 14.83
CA ARG A 46 -7.17 7.20 15.67
C ARG A 46 -8.10 8.25 16.28
N ARG A 47 -7.55 9.35 16.81
CA ARG A 47 -8.32 10.47 17.38
C ARG A 47 -9.21 11.14 16.32
N LEU A 48 -8.63 11.47 15.16
CA LEU A 48 -9.35 12.07 14.04
C LEU A 48 -10.48 11.17 13.55
N LYS A 49 -10.25 9.85 13.48
CA LYS A 49 -11.29 8.90 13.11
C LYS A 49 -12.47 8.92 14.08
N VAL A 50 -12.20 8.92 15.40
CA VAL A 50 -13.25 9.02 16.42
C VAL A 50 -14.04 10.32 16.27
N GLN A 51 -13.35 11.45 16.12
CA GLN A 51 -14.01 12.74 15.90
C GLN A 51 -14.87 12.75 14.63
N LEU A 52 -14.37 12.15 13.54
CA LEU A 52 -15.12 12.04 12.30
C LEU A 52 -16.37 11.18 12.48
N ASP A 53 -16.26 10.03 13.15
CA ASP A 53 -17.37 9.13 13.43
C ASP A 53 -18.43 9.82 14.31
N GLU A 54 -18.04 10.64 15.28
CA GLU A 54 -18.94 11.48 16.09
C GLU A 54 -19.67 12.55 15.25
N LYS A 55 -18.97 13.20 14.33
CA LYS A 55 -19.57 14.21 13.44
C LYS A 55 -20.51 13.59 12.41
N VAL A 56 -20.14 12.44 11.86
CA VAL A 56 -21.02 11.61 11.04
C VAL A 56 -22.23 11.18 11.86
N GLY A 57 -22.03 10.81 13.12
CA GLY A 57 -23.08 10.51 14.08
C GLY A 57 -24.02 11.68 14.33
N SER A 58 -23.54 12.90 14.50
CA SER A 58 -24.42 14.05 14.81
C SER A 58 -25.16 14.60 13.59
N SER A 59 -24.60 14.49 12.39
CA SER A 59 -25.20 15.06 11.17
C SER A 59 -26.11 14.08 10.43
N LYS A 60 -27.40 14.41 10.32
CA LYS A 60 -28.38 13.67 9.49
C LYS A 60 -27.96 13.59 8.02
N TYR A 61 -27.33 14.64 7.50
CA TYR A 61 -26.84 14.69 6.11
C TYR A 61 -25.72 13.67 5.89
N LEU A 62 -24.69 13.67 6.75
CA LEU A 62 -23.54 12.77 6.61
C LEU A 62 -23.94 11.31 6.79
N ARG A 63 -24.87 11.00 7.71
CA ARG A 63 -25.44 9.64 7.83
C ARG A 63 -26.08 9.17 6.53
N THR A 64 -26.86 10.05 5.90
CA THR A 64 -27.56 9.72 4.64
C THR A 64 -26.58 9.56 3.49
N ALA A 65 -25.57 10.43 3.40
CA ALA A 65 -24.51 10.35 2.40
C ALA A 65 -23.68 9.07 2.55
N ASN A 66 -23.25 8.72 3.77
CA ASN A 66 -22.53 7.47 4.04
C ASN A 66 -23.36 6.23 3.71
N LYS A 67 -24.65 6.24 4.06
CA LYS A 67 -25.56 5.12 3.72
C LYS A 67 -25.65 4.92 2.20
N LYS A 68 -25.86 6.00 1.44
CA LYS A 68 -25.85 5.95 -0.03
C LYS A 68 -24.50 5.50 -0.60
N HIS A 69 -23.39 5.93 0.00
CA HIS A 69 -22.06 5.55 -0.44
C HIS A 69 -21.72 4.08 -0.15
N ILE A 70 -22.27 3.50 0.91
CA ILE A 70 -22.13 2.07 1.22
C ILE A 70 -23.01 1.22 0.29
N GLU A 71 -24.22 1.72 -0.04
CA GLU A 71 -25.16 1.03 -0.93
C GLU A 71 -24.68 1.00 -2.39
N ILE A 72 -24.06 2.09 -2.86
CA ILE A 72 -23.51 2.17 -4.21
C ILE A 72 -22.05 1.71 -4.18
N LYS A 73 -21.83 0.42 -4.46
CA LYS A 73 -20.47 -0.10 -4.65
C LYS A 73 -19.86 0.55 -5.90
N ASP A 74 -18.73 1.26 -5.73
CA ASP A 74 -17.99 1.82 -6.86
C ASP A 74 -17.58 0.67 -7.80
N PRO A 75 -18.00 0.68 -9.08
CA PRO A 75 -17.62 -0.34 -10.05
C PRO A 75 -16.11 -0.37 -10.33
N ARG A 76 -15.36 0.68 -9.97
CA ARG A 76 -13.90 0.75 -10.09
C ARG A 76 -13.18 0.08 -8.92
N ARG A 77 -13.90 -0.26 -7.84
CA ARG A 77 -13.29 -0.89 -6.67
C ARG A 77 -12.90 -2.33 -7.03
N PRO A 78 -11.62 -2.72 -6.92
CA PRO A 78 -11.23 -4.09 -7.20
C PRO A 78 -11.91 -5.03 -6.20
N PRO A 79 -12.19 -6.27 -6.61
CA PRO A 79 -12.75 -7.29 -5.72
C PRO A 79 -11.82 -7.55 -4.52
N PRO A 80 -12.32 -8.16 -3.44
CA PRO A 80 -11.47 -8.51 -2.31
C PRO A 80 -10.37 -9.48 -2.76
N VAL A 81 -9.17 -9.30 -2.20
CA VAL A 81 -8.03 -10.19 -2.46
C VAL A 81 -8.42 -11.62 -2.05
N PRO A 82 -8.29 -12.61 -2.94
CA PRO A 82 -8.67 -13.98 -2.62
C PRO A 82 -7.74 -14.55 -1.52
N PRO A 83 -8.28 -15.34 -0.56
CA PRO A 83 -7.49 -15.99 0.47
C PRO A 83 -6.64 -17.09 -0.18
N THR A 84 -5.39 -16.75 -0.54
CA THR A 84 -4.44 -17.69 -1.14
C THR A 84 -3.17 -17.76 -0.30
N TYR A 85 -2.62 -18.96 -0.15
CA TYR A 85 -1.48 -19.25 0.71
C TYR A 85 -0.20 -18.47 0.37
N ASN A 86 -0.06 -17.98 -0.87
CA ASN A 86 1.18 -17.36 -1.36
C ASN A 86 1.00 -15.88 -1.77
N GLY A 87 -0.14 -15.24 -1.45
CA GLY A 87 -0.35 -13.81 -1.69
C GLY A 87 0.04 -13.35 -3.10
N TRP A 88 -0.45 -14.04 -4.14
CA TRP A 88 0.09 -13.90 -5.50
C TRP A 88 0.06 -12.44 -5.97
N TYR A 89 1.25 -11.86 -6.10
CA TYR A 89 1.48 -10.63 -6.85
C TYR A 89 0.84 -10.78 -8.24
N GLY A 90 0.05 -9.80 -8.66
CA GLY A 90 -0.57 -9.80 -9.99
C GLY A 90 -1.90 -10.54 -10.13
N TRP A 91 -2.56 -10.96 -9.04
CA TRP A 91 -3.91 -11.56 -9.13
C TRP A 91 -4.93 -10.63 -9.82
N LEU A 92 -4.81 -9.31 -9.62
CA LEU A 92 -5.61 -8.32 -10.32
C LEU A 92 -5.22 -8.23 -11.80
N ALA A 93 -3.93 -8.32 -12.12
CA ALA A 93 -3.42 -8.28 -13.49
C ALA A 93 -3.74 -9.55 -14.31
N LYS A 94 -4.13 -10.65 -13.65
CA LYS A 94 -4.62 -11.87 -14.29
C LYS A 94 -6.01 -11.67 -14.91
N ASP A 95 -6.79 -10.74 -14.38
CA ASP A 95 -8.08 -10.38 -14.97
C ASP A 95 -7.83 -9.54 -16.23
N GLU A 96 -8.39 -9.99 -17.35
CA GLU A 96 -8.29 -9.33 -18.65
C GLU A 96 -8.81 -7.88 -18.57
N GLN A 97 -9.72 -7.58 -17.64
CA GLN A 97 -10.19 -6.23 -17.35
C GLN A 97 -9.13 -5.31 -16.74
N PHE A 98 -8.00 -5.82 -16.29
CA PHE A 98 -6.91 -5.02 -15.73
C PHE A 98 -5.58 -5.25 -16.46
N SER A 99 -5.58 -6.07 -17.52
CA SER A 99 -4.44 -6.19 -18.42
C SER A 99 -4.16 -4.84 -19.09
N LEU A 100 -2.90 -4.41 -19.11
CA LEU A 100 -2.49 -3.19 -19.81
C LEU A 100 -2.42 -3.39 -21.33
N ASN A 101 -2.24 -4.64 -21.78
CA ASN A 101 -2.06 -4.99 -23.20
C ASN A 101 -3.31 -4.74 -24.06
N LYS A 102 -4.48 -4.55 -23.45
CA LYS A 102 -5.72 -4.18 -24.17
C LYS A 102 -5.82 -2.68 -24.49
N TYR A 103 -4.97 -1.85 -23.90
CA TYR A 103 -4.95 -0.42 -24.17
C TYR A 103 -3.72 -0.11 -25.05
N GLY A 104 -3.94 0.26 -26.31
CA GLY A 104 -2.89 0.78 -27.19
C GLY A 104 -2.47 2.20 -26.80
N ASP A 105 -1.46 2.75 -27.48
CA ASP A 105 -0.86 4.06 -27.17
C ASP A 105 -1.86 5.24 -27.12
N ASP A 106 -3.04 5.11 -27.74
CA ASP A 106 -4.03 6.18 -27.88
C ASP A 106 -5.26 6.09 -26.93
N PHE A 107 -5.26 5.23 -25.91
CA PHE A 107 -6.49 4.85 -25.20
C PHE A 107 -6.82 5.57 -23.87
N PHE A 108 -6.13 6.67 -23.52
CA PHE A 108 -6.49 7.42 -22.31
C PHE A 108 -7.60 8.45 -22.56
N HIS A 109 -8.84 7.97 -22.58
CA HIS A 109 -10.02 8.83 -22.42
C HIS A 109 -10.41 8.91 -20.94
N PRO A 110 -10.49 10.11 -20.34
CA PRO A 110 -10.92 10.24 -18.96
C PRO A 110 -12.37 9.75 -18.84
N MET A 111 -12.57 8.64 -18.13
CA MET A 111 -13.91 8.14 -17.85
C MET A 111 -14.66 9.14 -16.96
N PRO A 112 -15.93 9.46 -17.26
CA PRO A 112 -16.71 10.37 -16.43
C PRO A 112 -16.79 9.86 -14.99
N LEU A 113 -16.83 10.79 -14.03
CA LEU A 113 -16.97 10.45 -12.61
C LEU A 113 -18.26 9.65 -12.39
N PRO A 114 -18.19 8.50 -11.69
CA PRO A 114 -19.36 7.72 -11.34
C PRO A 114 -20.41 8.60 -10.66
N PRO A 115 -21.73 8.33 -10.85
CA PRO A 115 -22.80 9.11 -10.24
C PRO A 115 -22.68 9.26 -8.73
N LEU A 116 -22.04 8.30 -8.07
CA LEU A 116 -21.71 8.29 -6.64
C LEU A 116 -20.94 9.53 -6.18
N TYR A 117 -20.05 10.05 -7.03
CA TYR A 117 -19.16 11.17 -6.70
C TYR A 117 -19.66 12.50 -7.25
N ARG A 118 -20.85 12.54 -7.87
CA ARG A 118 -21.45 13.80 -8.29
C ARG A 118 -21.95 14.54 -7.05
N LEU A 119 -21.47 15.75 -6.87
CA LEU A 119 -22.02 16.67 -5.86
C LEU A 119 -23.52 16.84 -6.16
N ILE A 120 -24.35 16.61 -5.14
CA ILE A 120 -25.78 16.90 -5.20
C ILE A 120 -25.91 18.40 -5.48
N LYS A 121 -26.50 18.76 -6.62
CA LYS A 121 -26.86 20.15 -6.94
C LYS A 121 -28.08 20.58 -6.13
#